data_AF-A0A942RIE6-F1
#
_entry.id   AF-A0A942RIE6-F1
#
_cell.length_a   1.000
_cell.length_b   1.000
_cell.length_c   1.000
_cell.angle_alpha   90.00
_cell.angle_beta   90.00
_cell.angle_gamma   90.00
#
_symmetry.space_group_name_H-M   'P 1'
#
loop_
_entity.id
_entity.type
_entity.pdbx_description
1 polymer ?
#
loop_
_entity_poly.entity_id
_entity_poly.type
_entity_poly.pdbx_seq_one_letter_code
_entity_poly.pdbx_strand_id
1 'polypeptide(L)'
;MEKVRSAKELLEYISNMNRENSVCQFFIPGKGKFTLVFQEEDEQSISADVEANPELKKMINESREQYKQGFGMSTSELLKSLTPKDFV
;
A
#
# COMPACT_ATOMS: atom_id res chain seq x y z
N MET A 1 26.74 16.44 -3.09
CA MET A 1 26.48 15.09 -3.61
C MET A 1 27.37 14.13 -2.85
N GLU A 2 26.78 13.18 -2.13
CA GLU A 2 27.51 12.31 -1.22
C GLU A 2 28.35 11.27 -1.98
N LYS A 3 29.50 10.93 -1.42
CA LYS A 3 30.49 10.05 -2.03
C LYS A 3 30.54 8.74 -1.27
N VAL A 4 29.87 7.73 -1.79
CA VAL A 4 29.81 6.40 -1.18
C VAL A 4 31.07 5.62 -1.55
N ARG A 5 31.78 5.12 -0.54
CA ARG A 5 33.05 4.39 -0.67
C ARG A 5 32.94 2.93 -0.27
N SER A 6 31.86 2.51 0.38
CA SER A 6 31.67 1.13 0.82
C SER A 6 30.21 0.68 0.74
N ALA A 7 30.00 -0.64 0.68
CA ALA A 7 28.66 -1.22 0.73
C ALA A 7 27.94 -0.95 2.07
N LYS A 8 28.70 -0.92 3.18
CA LYS A 8 28.15 -0.61 4.51
C LYS A 8 27.57 0.81 4.55
N GLU A 9 28.32 1.78 4.04
CA GLU A 9 27.87 3.17 3.92
C GLU A 9 26.60 3.26 3.06
N LEU A 10 26.55 2.56 1.92
CA LEU A 10 25.35 2.52 1.07
C LEU A 10 24.14 1.93 1.81
N LEU A 11 24.33 0.84 2.55
CA LEU A 11 23.25 0.20 3.32
C LEU A 11 22.75 1.12 4.43
N GLU A 12 23.64 1.80 5.16
CA GLU A 12 23.25 2.81 6.16
C GLU A 12 22.43 3.94 5.52
N TYR A 13 22.78 4.38 4.31
CA TYR A 13 21.97 5.35 3.57
C TYR A 13 20.57 4.81 3.26
N ILE A 14 20.48 3.60 2.71
CA ILE A 14 19.20 2.97 2.35
C ILE A 14 18.31 2.79 3.59
N SER A 15 18.87 2.29 4.70
CA SER A 15 18.13 2.03 5.94
C SER A 15 17.57 3.28 6.62
N ASN A 16 18.15 4.46 6.34
CA ASN A 16 17.70 5.74 6.89
C ASN A 16 16.77 6.50 5.94
N MET A 17 16.36 5.92 4.81
CA MET A 17 15.38 6.54 3.91
C MET A 17 13.96 6.46 4.47
N ASN A 18 13.17 7.47 4.18
CA ASN A 18 11.77 7.65 4.54
C ASN A 18 11.09 8.59 3.50
N ARG A 19 9.84 8.95 3.74
CA ARG A 19 9.06 9.84 2.86
C ARG A 19 9.71 11.21 2.62
N GLU A 20 10.35 11.78 3.64
CA GLU A 20 10.94 13.12 3.61
C GLU A 20 12.25 13.18 2.80
N ASN A 21 13.03 12.09 2.78
CA ASN A 21 14.27 11.98 2.01
C ASN A 21 14.18 10.91 0.91
N SER A 22 12.99 10.78 0.31
CA SER A 22 12.61 9.72 -0.63
C SER A 22 13.38 9.71 -1.95
N VAL A 23 14.13 10.77 -2.28
CA VAL A 23 15.04 10.80 -3.42
C VAL A 23 16.41 11.25 -2.96
N CYS A 24 17.42 10.43 -3.19
CA CYS A 24 18.82 10.79 -2.91
C CYS A 24 19.73 10.49 -4.10
N GLN A 25 20.83 11.24 -4.20
CA GLN A 25 21.82 11.10 -5.27
C GLN A 25 23.21 10.98 -4.68
N PHE A 26 23.90 9.89 -5.02
CA PHE A 26 25.25 9.61 -4.56
C PHE A 26 26.18 9.20 -5.70
N PHE A 27 27.47 9.37 -5.48
CA PHE A 27 28.53 9.06 -6.42
C PHE A 27 29.40 7.94 -5.89
N ILE A 28 29.62 6.91 -6.71
CA ILE A 28 30.57 5.84 -6.43
C ILE A 28 31.82 6.04 -7.30
N PRO A 29 33.01 6.21 -6.70
CA PRO A 29 34.26 6.34 -7.45
C PRO A 29 34.47 5.20 -8.45
N GLY A 30 34.74 5.55 -9.71
CA GLY A 30 34.94 4.57 -10.78
C GLY A 30 33.67 3.91 -11.33
N LYS A 31 32.48 4.25 -10.79
CA LYS A 31 31.19 3.72 -11.26
C LYS A 31 30.21 4.80 -11.70
N GLY A 32 30.35 6.02 -11.17
CA GLY A 32 29.57 7.17 -11.59
C GLY A 32 28.48 7.57 -10.59
N LYS A 33 27.48 8.28 -11.11
CA LYS A 33 26.37 8.86 -10.35
C LYS A 33 25.18 7.91 -10.34
N PHE A 34 24.59 7.75 -9.16
CA PHE A 34 23.38 6.97 -8.93
C PHE A 34 22.31 7.85 -8.30
N THR A 35 21.06 7.56 -8.63
CA THR A 35 19.88 8.12 -7.97
C THR A 35 19.13 6.96 -7.35
N LEU A 36 18.85 7.06 -6.05
CA LEU A 36 18.04 6.10 -5.33
C LEU A 36 16.71 6.76 -4.98
N VAL A 37 15.63 6.04 -5.24
CA VAL A 37 14.27 6.47 -4.97
C VAL A 37 13.66 5.48 -4.00
N PHE A 38 13.25 5.96 -2.84
CA PHE A 38 12.47 5.21 -1.88
C PHE A 38 11.04 5.11 -2.43
N GLN A 39 10.66 3.89 -2.80
CA GLN A 39 9.27 3.54 -3.10
C GLN A 39 8.75 2.86 -1.86
N GLU A 40 7.90 3.58 -1.13
CA GLU A 40 7.25 3.00 0.03
C GLU A 40 6.24 1.96 -0.46
N GLU A 41 6.42 0.71 -0.05
CA GLU A 41 5.42 -0.36 -0.20
C GLU A 41 4.39 -0.33 0.94
N ASP A 42 4.20 0.80 1.63
CA ASP A 42 3.00 0.99 2.44
C ASP A 42 1.84 1.31 1.50
N GLU A 43 1.40 0.30 0.75
CA GLU A 43 -0.03 0.22 0.49
C GLU A 43 -0.68 0.26 1.87
N GLN A 44 -1.31 1.39 2.19
CA GLN A 44 -2.10 1.56 3.39
C GLN A 44 -2.96 0.32 3.57
N SER A 45 -2.56 -0.53 4.53
CA SER A 45 -3.12 -1.87 4.58
C SER A 45 -4.61 -1.76 4.90
N ILE A 46 -5.42 -2.67 4.35
CA ILE A 46 -6.83 -2.78 4.73
C ILE A 46 -6.98 -2.91 6.25
N SER A 47 -6.01 -3.55 6.93
CA SER A 47 -5.97 -3.60 8.40
C SER A 47 -5.83 -2.22 9.05
N ALA A 48 -4.93 -1.37 8.55
CA ALA A 48 -4.74 -0.02 9.07
C ALA A 48 -6.01 0.83 8.87
N ASP A 49 -6.69 0.68 7.73
CA ASP A 49 -7.96 1.35 7.45
C ASP A 49 -9.09 0.89 8.38
N VAL A 50 -9.14 -0.41 8.65
CA VAL A 50 -10.12 -1.01 9.57
C VAL A 50 -9.88 -0.58 11.01
N GLU A 51 -8.62 -0.40 11.42
CA GLU A 51 -8.28 0.13 12.74
C GLU A 51 -8.62 1.62 12.86
N ALA A 52 -8.41 2.39 11.81
CA ALA A 52 -8.73 3.81 11.76
C ALA A 52 -10.23 4.10 11.65
N ASN A 53 -11.04 3.20 11.10
CA ASN A 53 -12.47 3.39 10.88
C ASN A 53 -13.34 2.31 11.55
N PRO A 54 -13.98 2.63 12.71
CA PRO A 54 -14.86 1.70 13.42
C PRO A 54 -16.09 1.21 12.63
N GLU A 55 -16.64 2.05 11.74
CA GLU A 55 -17.78 1.67 10.89
C GLU A 55 -17.37 0.66 9.84
N LEU A 56 -16.21 0.86 9.21
CA LEU A 56 -15.63 -0.08 8.25
C LEU A 56 -15.38 -1.44 8.92
N LYS A 57 -14.83 -1.43 10.14
CA LYS A 57 -14.65 -2.65 10.95
C LYS A 57 -15.97 -3.38 11.18
N LYS A 58 -17.03 -2.64 11.52
CA LYS A 58 -18.36 -3.21 11.73
C LYS A 58 -18.90 -3.85 10.44
N MET A 59 -18.87 -3.13 9.33
CA MET A 59 -19.32 -3.64 8.02
C MET A 59 -18.62 -4.93 7.60
N ILE A 60 -17.29 -4.99 7.76
CA ILE A 60 -16.52 -6.19 7.40
C ILE A 60 -16.90 -7.38 8.28
N ASN A 61 -17.08 -7.16 9.59
CA ASN A 61 -17.49 -8.22 10.51
C ASN A 61 -18.90 -8.72 10.18
N GLU A 62 -19.84 -7.83 9.91
CA GLU A 62 -21.22 -8.20 9.52
C GLU A 62 -21.24 -8.98 8.21
N SER A 63 -20.48 -8.54 7.20
CA SER A 63 -20.34 -9.25 5.92
C SER A 63 -19.76 -10.66 6.10
N ARG A 64 -18.75 -10.83 6.97
CA ARG A 64 -18.19 -12.15 7.30
C ARG A 64 -19.21 -13.06 7.97
N GLU A 65 -20.02 -12.55 8.89
CA GLU A 65 -21.07 -13.33 9.55
C GLU A 65 -22.18 -13.73 8.57
N GLN A 66 -22.62 -12.81 7.71
CA GLN A 66 -23.59 -13.10 6.65
C GLN A 66 -23.09 -14.18 5.70
N TYR A 67 -21.81 -14.11 5.29
CA TYR A 67 -21.20 -15.13 4.44
C TYR A 67 -21.18 -16.51 5.10
N LYS A 68 -20.79 -16.60 6.38
CA LYS A 68 -20.82 -17.86 7.15
C LYS A 68 -22.23 -18.46 7.25
N GLN A 69 -23.25 -17.61 7.30
CA GLN A 69 -24.66 -18.01 7.35
C GLN A 69 -25.23 -18.36 5.96
N GLY A 70 -24.44 -18.26 4.90
CA GLY A 70 -24.85 -18.56 3.53
C GLY A 70 -25.59 -17.41 2.83
N PHE A 71 -25.63 -16.22 3.42
CA PHE A 71 -26.24 -15.01 2.83
C PHE A 71 -25.30 -14.34 1.82
N GLY A 72 -24.77 -15.11 0.88
CA GLY A 72 -23.99 -14.60 -0.25
C GLY A 72 -24.86 -14.34 -1.47
N MET A 73 -24.36 -13.50 -2.38
CA MET A 73 -24.95 -13.27 -3.69
C MET A 73 -23.86 -13.49 -4.74
N SER A 74 -24.15 -14.28 -5.78
CA SER A 74 -23.24 -14.43 -6.91
C SER A 74 -23.20 -13.16 -7.75
N THR A 75 -22.12 -12.98 -8.51
CA THR A 75 -22.00 -11.87 -9.46
C THR A 75 -23.17 -11.84 -10.44
N SER A 76 -23.63 -13.01 -10.90
CA SER A 76 -24.78 -13.13 -11.81
C SER A 76 -26.09 -12.68 -11.18
N GLU A 77 -26.31 -12.98 -9.90
CA GLU A 77 -27.49 -12.51 -9.17
C GLU A 77 -27.43 -11.00 -8.95
N LEU A 78 -26.27 -10.48 -8.56
CA LEU A 78 -26.05 -9.05 -8.36
C LEU A 78 -26.35 -8.24 -9.63
N LEU A 79 -25.81 -8.67 -10.77
CA LEU A 79 -26.04 -7.99 -12.05
C LEU A 79 -27.52 -7.99 -12.46
N LYS A 80 -28.29 -9.01 -12.05
CA LYS A 80 -29.74 -9.08 -12.30
C LYS A 80 -30.56 -8.23 -11.33
N SER A 81 -30.06 -7.99 -10.12
CA SER A 81 -30.77 -7.14 -9.14
C SER A 81 -30.60 -5.65 -9.42
N LEU A 82 -29.53 -5.26 -10.13
CA LEU A 82 -29.30 -3.88 -10.51
C LEU A 82 -30.26 -3.45 -11.62
N THR A 83 -30.84 -2.27 -11.46
CA THR A 83 -31.75 -1.64 -12.41
C THR A 83 -31.14 -0.34 -12.94
N PRO A 84 -31.61 0.19 -14.08
CA PRO A 84 -31.13 1.48 -14.58
C PRO A 84 -31.26 2.64 -13.58
N LYS A 85 -32.15 2.55 -12.59
CA LYS A 85 -32.34 3.58 -11.56
C LYS A 85 -31.23 3.61 -10.52
N ASP A 86 -30.47 2.53 -10.38
CA ASP A 86 -29.40 2.42 -9.38
C ASP A 86 -28.11 3.13 -9.83
N PHE A 87 -28.09 3.66 -11.05
CA PHE A 87 -26.95 4.35 -11.67
C PHE A 87 -27.23 5.83 -11.97
N VAL A 88 -28.37 6.36 -11.51
CA VAL A 88 -28.85 7.73 -11.75
C VAL A 88 -29.10 8.42 -10.42
#